data_AF-A0A221T302-F1
#
_entry.id   AF-A0A221T302-F1
#
_cell.length_a   1.000
_cell.length_b   1.000
_cell.length_c   1.000
_cell.angle_alpha   90.00
_cell.angle_beta   90.00
_cell.angle_gamma   90.00
#
_symmetry.space_group_name_H-M   'P 1'
#
loop_
_entity.id
_entity.type
_entity.pdbx_description
1 polymer ?
#
loop_
_entity_poly.entity_id
_entity_poly.type
_entity_poly.pdbx_seq_one_letter_code
_entity_poly.pdbx_strand_id
1 'polypeptide(L)'
;MTQYSERTVHTVLNLAFIRPRKNDELAKLTGLPIPVMRELLRHLVESGRMFDTRSRRETHFHTVVTVAPGQAAQTSDMLARILKLLARHPNKMFTAKEVAHQTGTDLETTVQSLSSGVLQGNVRLNPVGALRLYGLAAA
;
A
#
# COMPACT_ATOMS: atom_id res chain seq x y z
N MET A 1 -25.13 14.71 -16.10
CA MET A 1 -23.96 13.95 -15.62
C MET A 1 -22.73 14.80 -15.92
N THR A 2 -22.15 15.42 -14.88
CA THR A 2 -20.98 16.28 -15.03
C THR A 2 -19.75 15.37 -15.17
N GLN A 3 -19.17 15.30 -16.36
CA GLN A 3 -17.98 14.47 -16.59
C GLN A 3 -16.76 15.21 -16.04
N TYR A 4 -16.32 14.84 -14.83
CA TYR A 4 -15.11 15.41 -14.24
C TYR A 4 -13.88 14.90 -14.98
N SER A 5 -12.88 15.77 -15.22
CA SER A 5 -11.62 15.32 -15.80
C SER A 5 -10.91 14.33 -14.87
N GLU A 6 -10.32 13.26 -15.40
CA GLU A 6 -9.57 12.28 -14.60
C GLU A 6 -8.46 12.94 -13.79
N ARG A 7 -7.82 13.97 -14.35
CA ARG A 7 -6.80 14.78 -13.67
C ARG A 7 -7.34 15.40 -12.39
N THR A 8 -8.52 16.01 -12.44
CA THR A 8 -9.18 16.62 -11.27
C THR A 8 -9.47 15.58 -10.21
N VAL A 9 -10.01 14.42 -10.62
CA VAL A 9 -10.30 13.31 -9.71
C VAL A 9 -9.02 12.82 -9.01
N HIS A 10 -7.95 12.62 -9.77
CA HIS A 10 -6.65 12.19 -9.24
C HIS A 10 -6.07 13.22 -8.26
N THR A 11 -6.17 14.50 -8.57
CA THR A 11 -5.71 15.57 -7.67
C THR A 11 -6.47 15.52 -6.34
N VAL A 12 -7.80 15.40 -6.36
CA VAL A 12 -8.60 15.33 -5.12
C VAL A 12 -8.23 14.11 -4.28
N LEU A 13 -8.10 12.94 -4.91
CA LEU A 13 -7.72 11.70 -4.22
C LEU A 13 -6.31 11.78 -3.63
N ASN A 14 -5.35 12.36 -4.35
CA ASN A 14 -3.98 12.53 -3.83
C ASN A 14 -3.96 13.50 -2.63
N LEU A 15 -4.70 14.61 -2.71
CA LEU A 15 -4.78 15.59 -1.63
C LEU A 15 -5.39 15.00 -0.35
N ALA A 16 -6.41 14.15 -0.49
CA ALA A 16 -7.08 13.46 0.62
C ALA A 16 -6.34 12.20 1.10
N PHE A 17 -5.42 11.64 0.29
CA PHE A 17 -4.52 10.56 0.70
C PHE A 17 -3.40 11.07 1.61
N ILE A 18 -2.78 12.20 1.27
CA ILE A 18 -1.68 12.78 2.07
C ILE A 18 -2.18 13.21 3.46
N ARG A 19 -3.36 13.83 3.51
CA ARG A 19 -3.99 14.26 4.75
C ARG A 19 -5.50 14.29 4.57
N PRO A 20 -6.29 13.85 5.56
CA PRO A 20 -7.74 14.02 5.53
C PRO A 20 -8.10 15.51 5.46
N ARG A 21 -9.00 15.88 4.56
CA ARG A 21 -9.35 17.29 4.31
C ARG A 21 -10.85 17.53 4.28
N LYS A 22 -11.25 18.76 4.56
CA LYS A 22 -12.63 19.21 4.46
C LYS A 22 -13.00 19.55 3.01
N ASN A 23 -14.29 19.59 2.72
CA ASN A 23 -14.82 20.04 1.43
C ASN A 23 -14.24 21.41 1.01
N ASP A 24 -14.26 22.38 1.92
CA ASP A 24 -13.85 23.76 1.62
C ASP A 24 -12.34 23.86 1.38
N GLU A 25 -11.53 23.02 2.06
CA GLU A 25 -10.09 22.93 1.85
C GLU A 25 -9.77 22.31 0.48
N LEU A 26 -10.48 21.24 0.10
CA LEU A 26 -10.31 20.60 -1.21
C LEU A 26 -10.76 21.53 -2.33
N ALA A 27 -11.88 22.23 -2.17
CA ALA A 27 -12.36 23.24 -3.12
C ALA A 27 -11.30 24.34 -3.33
N LYS A 28 -10.74 24.86 -2.24
CA LYS A 28 -9.68 25.88 -2.28
C LYS A 28 -8.41 25.40 -2.97
N LEU A 29 -7.95 24.18 -2.69
CA LEU A 29 -6.71 23.63 -3.24
C LEU A 29 -6.83 23.22 -4.70
N THR A 30 -8.02 22.84 -5.15
CA THR A 30 -8.28 22.45 -6.54
C THR A 30 -8.79 23.60 -7.40
N GLY A 31 -9.14 24.74 -6.79
CA GLY A 31 -9.75 25.89 -7.48
C GLY A 31 -11.20 25.62 -7.93
N LEU A 32 -11.85 24.58 -7.42
CA LEU A 32 -13.22 24.22 -7.78
C LEU A 32 -14.25 24.95 -6.92
N PRO A 33 -15.41 25.33 -7.48
CA PRO A 33 -16.53 25.82 -6.69
C PRO A 33 -17.00 24.79 -5.66
N ILE A 34 -17.35 25.24 -4.45
CA ILE A 34 -17.80 24.38 -3.34
C ILE A 34 -18.96 23.44 -3.73
N PRO A 35 -19.99 23.86 -4.50
CA PRO A 35 -21.06 22.95 -4.93
C PRO A 35 -20.55 21.82 -5.83
N VAL A 36 -19.59 22.12 -6.71
CA VAL A 36 -18.98 21.16 -7.64
C VAL A 36 -18.10 20.17 -6.88
N MET A 37 -17.31 20.64 -5.91
CA MET A 37 -16.52 19.76 -5.03
C MET A 37 -17.42 18.83 -4.22
N ARG A 38 -18.54 19.32 -3.68
CA ARG A 38 -19.49 18.50 -2.92
C ARG A 38 -20.08 17.38 -3.78
N GLU A 39 -20.47 17.69 -5.01
CA GLU A 39 -20.99 16.70 -5.96
C GLU A 39 -19.92 15.65 -6.30
N LEU A 40 -18.68 16.08 -6.58
CA LEU A 40 -17.55 15.21 -6.84
C LEU A 40 -17.25 14.28 -5.66
N LEU A 41 -17.19 14.82 -4.44
CA LEU A 41 -16.93 14.04 -3.23
C LEU A 41 -18.04 13.00 -2.99
N ARG A 42 -19.31 13.37 -3.21
CA ARG A 42 -20.42 12.42 -3.15
C ARG A 42 -20.21 11.27 -4.14
N HIS A 43 -19.87 11.57 -5.39
CA HIS A 43 -19.58 10.54 -6.39
C HIS A 43 -18.39 9.65 -6.01
N LEU A 44 -17.33 10.21 -5.42
CA LEU A 44 -16.17 9.43 -4.99
C LEU A 44 -16.46 8.54 -3.78
N VAL A 45 -17.35 8.96 -2.89
CA VAL A 45 -17.85 8.14 -1.78
C VAL A 45 -18.77 7.03 -2.29
N GLU A 46 -19.73 7.35 -3.15
CA GLU A 46 -20.65 6.37 -3.76
C GLU A 46 -19.91 5.30 -4.59
N SER A 47 -18.82 5.68 -5.26
CA SER A 47 -17.96 4.74 -6.01
C SER A 47 -16.96 3.98 -5.15
N GLY A 48 -16.93 4.19 -3.83
CA GLY A 48 -16.04 3.50 -2.91
C GLY A 48 -14.56 3.92 -3.00
N ARG A 49 -14.26 5.01 -3.71
CA ARG A 49 -12.89 5.55 -3.83
C ARG A 49 -12.52 6.47 -2.66
N MET A 50 -13.50 6.90 -1.88
CA MET A 50 -13.34 7.72 -0.69
C MET A 50 -14.30 7.29 0.43
N PHE A 51 -13.98 7.65 1.66
CA PHE A 51 -14.90 7.58 2.79
C PHE A 51 -14.86 8.88 3.59
N ASP A 52 -15.99 9.26 4.20
CA ASP A 52 -16.09 10.43 5.07
C ASP A 52 -16.08 10.04 6.55
N THR A 53 -15.33 10.78 7.37
CA THR A 53 -15.42 10.71 8.83
C THR A 53 -16.06 11.98 9.36
N ARG A 54 -17.14 11.82 10.12
CA ARG A 54 -17.90 12.94 10.69
C ARG A 54 -17.58 13.11 12.17
N SER A 55 -17.14 14.30 12.54
CA SER A 55 -17.12 14.78 13.92
C SER A 55 -18.36 15.66 14.17
N ARG A 56 -18.64 16.00 15.43
CA ARG A 56 -19.77 16.89 15.81
C ARG A 56 -19.72 18.28 15.14
N ARG A 57 -18.59 18.69 14.56
CA ARG A 57 -18.41 20.01 13.95
C ARG A 57 -17.94 19.95 12.50
N GLU A 58 -17.40 18.82 12.03
CA GLU A 58 -16.62 18.79 10.78
C GLU A 58 -16.71 17.43 10.08
N THR A 59 -16.73 17.45 8.74
CA THR A 59 -16.62 16.24 7.89
C THR A 59 -15.28 16.25 7.17
N HIS A 60 -14.51 15.18 7.32
CA HIS A 60 -13.23 14.98 6.65
C HIS A 60 -13.35 13.84 5.64
N PHE A 61 -12.75 14.02 4.48
CA PHE A 61 -12.74 13.05 3.39
C PHE A 61 -11.38 12.38 3.31
N HIS A 62 -11.41 11.06 3.15
CA HIS A 62 -10.25 10.19 3.08
C HIS A 62 -10.30 9.40 1.78
N THR A 63 -9.13 9.19 1.17
CA THR A 63 -9.02 8.31 0.01
C THR A 63 -9.02 6.86 0.46
N VAL A 64 -9.86 6.04 -0.15
CA VAL A 64 -9.81 4.59 0.01
C VAL A 64 -8.64 4.08 -0.81
N VAL A 65 -7.64 3.55 -0.12
CA VAL A 65 -6.58 2.77 -0.77
C VAL A 65 -7.04 1.32 -0.79
N THR A 66 -7.70 0.93 -1.89
CA THR A 66 -7.87 -0.47 -2.20
C THR A 66 -6.50 -0.99 -2.63
N VAL A 67 -5.74 -1.57 -1.70
CA VAL A 67 -4.57 -2.37 -2.06
C VAL A 67 -5.10 -3.47 -2.97
N ALA A 68 -4.70 -3.46 -4.25
CA ALA A 68 -5.20 -4.43 -5.21
C ALA A 68 -4.95 -5.84 -4.64
N PRO A 69 -5.98 -6.72 -4.54
CA PRO A 69 -5.81 -8.09 -4.06
C PRO A 69 -4.80 -8.88 -4.91
N GLY A 70 -4.48 -8.41 -6.12
CA GLY A 70 -3.38 -8.92 -6.94
C GLY A 70 -1.99 -8.75 -6.30
N GLN A 71 -1.70 -7.64 -5.62
CA GLN A 71 -0.43 -7.51 -4.89
C GLN A 71 -0.41 -8.39 -3.64
N ALA A 72 -1.50 -8.50 -2.90
CA ALA A 72 -1.56 -9.38 -1.73
C ALA A 72 -1.44 -10.87 -2.11
N ALA A 73 -2.10 -11.30 -3.19
CA ALA A 73 -2.01 -12.66 -3.72
C ALA A 73 -0.61 -12.94 -4.30
N GLN A 74 -0.05 -12.02 -5.08
CA GLN A 74 1.33 -12.15 -5.57
C GLN A 74 2.34 -12.16 -4.43
N THR A 75 2.16 -11.33 -3.39
CA THR A 75 3.04 -11.30 -2.21
C THR A 75 2.89 -12.58 -1.38
N SER A 76 1.69 -13.19 -1.33
CA SER A 76 1.44 -14.46 -0.65
C SER A 76 2.07 -15.64 -1.38
N ASP A 77 1.89 -15.75 -2.70
CA ASP A 77 2.55 -16.75 -3.54
C ASP A 77 4.08 -16.56 -3.55
N MET A 78 4.53 -15.31 -3.57
CA MET A 78 5.94 -14.96 -3.49
C MET A 78 6.54 -15.36 -2.15
N LEU A 79 5.86 -15.03 -1.05
CA LEU A 79 6.29 -15.42 0.29
C LEU A 79 6.36 -16.94 0.41
N ALA A 80 5.39 -17.68 -0.14
CA ALA A 80 5.44 -19.14 -0.17
C ALA A 80 6.67 -19.68 -0.92
N ARG A 81 7.03 -19.08 -2.07
CA ARG A 81 8.25 -19.42 -2.82
C ARG A 81 9.52 -19.11 -2.03
N ILE A 82 9.57 -17.94 -1.37
CA ILE A 82 10.70 -17.54 -0.53
C ILE A 82 10.84 -18.48 0.66
N LEU A 83 9.75 -18.80 1.36
CA LEU A 83 9.77 -19.75 2.47
C LEU A 83 10.22 -21.14 2.02
N LYS A 84 9.79 -21.60 0.84
CA LYS A 84 10.27 -22.87 0.26
C LYS A 84 11.77 -22.83 -0.04
N LEU A 85 12.31 -21.70 -0.49
CA LEU A 85 13.75 -21.52 -0.70
C LEU A 85 14.50 -21.58 0.64
N LEU A 86 14.04 -20.83 1.65
CA LEU A 86 14.66 -20.78 2.97
C LEU A 86 14.60 -22.15 3.67
N ALA A 87 13.49 -22.88 3.53
CA ALA A 87 13.32 -24.22 4.09
C ALA A 87 14.25 -25.26 3.47
N ARG A 88 14.69 -25.09 2.21
CA ARG A 88 15.73 -25.95 1.59
C ARG A 88 17.11 -25.72 2.19
N HIS A 89 17.32 -24.59 2.85
CA HIS A 89 18.60 -24.20 3.43
C HIS A 89 18.43 -23.64 4.86
N PRO A 90 18.00 -24.49 5.82
CA PRO A 90 17.60 -24.03 7.16
C PRO A 90 18.74 -23.35 7.94
N ASN A 91 19.99 -23.72 7.64
CA ASN A 91 21.17 -23.16 8.31
C ASN A 91 21.82 -22.00 7.54
N LYS A 92 21.30 -21.64 6.36
CA LYS A 92 21.86 -20.58 5.52
C LYS A 92 21.02 -19.32 5.64
N MET A 93 21.69 -18.17 5.71
CA MET A 93 21.03 -16.88 5.57
C MET A 93 21.33 -16.28 4.20
N PHE A 94 20.36 -15.55 3.67
CA PHE A 94 20.39 -14.97 2.33
C PHE A 94 20.20 -13.47 2.40
N THR A 95 20.85 -12.74 1.51
CA THR A 95 20.51 -11.35 1.23
C THR A 95 19.24 -11.28 0.38
N ALA A 96 18.53 -10.16 0.43
CA ALA A 96 17.36 -9.95 -0.45
C ALA A 96 17.70 -10.08 -1.95
N LYS A 97 18.93 -9.71 -2.35
CA LYS A 97 19.41 -9.86 -3.73
C LYS A 97 19.58 -11.33 -4.13
N GLU A 98 20.14 -12.15 -3.24
CA GLU A 98 20.29 -13.59 -3.49
C GLU A 98 18.93 -14.29 -3.56
N VAL A 99 18.01 -13.94 -2.66
CA VAL A 99 16.63 -14.45 -2.71
C VAL A 99 16.00 -14.10 -4.04
N ALA A 100 16.02 -12.81 -4.43
CA ALA A 100 15.44 -12.32 -5.68
C ALA A 100 16.00 -13.06 -6.92
N HIS A 101 17.33 -13.27 -6.95
CA HIS A 101 17.99 -14.02 -8.02
C HIS A 101 17.55 -15.49 -8.05
N GLN A 102 17.41 -16.15 -6.89
CA GLN A 102 17.04 -17.56 -6.81
C GLN A 102 15.55 -17.81 -7.04
N THR A 103 14.69 -16.85 -6.69
CA THR A 103 13.25 -16.92 -6.95
C THR A 103 12.87 -16.40 -8.34
N GLY A 104 13.79 -15.71 -9.03
CA GLY A 104 13.59 -15.15 -10.37
C GLY A 104 12.68 -13.92 -10.36
N THR A 105 12.77 -13.10 -9.31
CA THR A 105 11.79 -12.06 -9.00
C THR A 105 12.46 -10.71 -8.82
N ASP A 106 11.70 -9.64 -8.94
CA ASP A 106 12.26 -8.30 -8.77
C ASP A 106 12.65 -8.06 -7.29
N LEU A 107 13.65 -7.20 -7.09
CA LEU A 107 14.21 -6.95 -5.77
C LEU A 107 13.20 -6.27 -4.84
N GLU A 108 12.33 -5.41 -5.37
CA GLU A 108 11.40 -4.62 -4.57
C GLU A 108 10.31 -5.52 -3.96
N THR A 109 9.66 -6.35 -4.78
CA THR A 109 8.68 -7.35 -4.37
C THR A 109 9.30 -8.37 -3.41
N THR A 110 10.56 -8.75 -3.65
CA THR A 110 11.29 -9.67 -2.75
C THR A 110 11.50 -9.05 -1.37
N VAL A 111 11.91 -7.77 -1.31
CA VAL A 111 12.08 -7.04 -0.05
C VAL A 111 10.74 -6.88 0.68
N GLN A 112 9.66 -6.55 -0.03
CA GLN A 112 8.33 -6.45 0.55
C GLN A 112 7.83 -7.79 1.11
N SER A 113 8.04 -8.88 0.36
CA SER A 113 7.65 -10.24 0.77
C SER A 113 8.46 -10.71 1.99
N LEU A 114 9.78 -10.50 1.99
CA LEU A 114 10.63 -10.81 3.15
C LEU A 114 10.23 -10.01 4.38
N SER A 115 9.93 -8.72 4.22
CA SER A 115 9.48 -7.86 5.32
C SER A 115 8.14 -8.33 5.88
N SER A 116 7.22 -8.74 5.02
CA SER A 116 5.94 -9.35 5.41
C SER A 116 6.16 -10.69 6.14
N GLY A 117 7.07 -11.53 5.65
CA GLY A 117 7.44 -12.79 6.30
C GLY A 117 8.05 -12.61 7.68
N VAL A 118 8.83 -11.54 7.88
CA VAL A 118 9.37 -11.16 9.20
C VAL A 118 8.25 -10.71 10.14
N LEU A 119 7.31 -9.87 9.67
CA LEU A 119 6.16 -9.44 10.46
C LEU A 119 5.24 -10.60 10.86
N GLN A 120 5.12 -11.61 10.01
CA GLN A 120 4.34 -12.82 10.27
C GLN A 120 5.07 -13.86 11.12
N GLY A 121 6.34 -13.65 11.46
CA GLY A 121 7.15 -14.59 12.24
C GLY A 121 7.65 -15.81 11.46
N ASN A 122 7.48 -15.86 10.13
CA ASN A 122 7.92 -16.97 9.29
C ASN A 122 9.40 -16.84 8.86
N VAL A 123 9.93 -15.62 8.85
CA VAL A 123 11.30 -15.29 8.41
C VAL A 123 12.06 -14.62 9.56
N ARG A 124 13.28 -15.09 9.83
CA ARG A 124 14.21 -14.43 10.75
C ARG A 124 15.04 -13.41 9.99
N LEU A 125 15.07 -12.17 10.50
CA LEU A 125 16.00 -11.14 10.06
C LEU A 125 17.20 -11.09 11.00
N ASN A 126 18.42 -11.15 10.46
CA ASN A 126 19.66 -10.92 11.17
C ASN A 126 20.44 -9.76 10.52
N PRO A 127 20.45 -8.57 11.14
CA PRO A 127 21.22 -7.43 10.63
C PRO A 127 22.72 -7.60 10.94
N VAL A 128 23.56 -7.51 9.91
CA VAL A 128 25.03 -7.53 10.02
C VAL A 128 25.56 -6.22 9.43
N GLY A 129 25.71 -5.20 10.28
CA GLY A 129 26.05 -3.84 9.85
C GLY A 129 24.96 -3.27 8.92
N ALA A 130 25.34 -2.91 7.69
CA ALA A 130 24.40 -2.45 6.66
C ALA A 130 23.68 -3.60 5.92
N LEU A 131 24.15 -4.83 6.07
CA LEU A 131 23.58 -6.00 5.40
C LEU A 131 22.41 -6.56 6.20
N ARG A 132 21.31 -6.84 5.49
CA ARG A 132 20.14 -7.55 6.05
C ARG A 132 20.15 -8.97 5.53
N LEU A 133 20.35 -9.92 6.44
CA LEU A 133 20.34 -11.35 6.15
C LEU A 133 19.03 -11.97 6.62
N TYR A 134 18.42 -12.78 5.77
CA TYR A 134 17.12 -13.42 6.00
C TYR A 134 17.30 -14.93 6.04
N GLY A 135 16.70 -15.58 7.03
CA GLY A 135 16.67 -17.03 7.17
C GLY A 135 15.26 -17.50 7.53
N LEU A 136 15.02 -18.82 7.52
CA LEU A 136 13.78 -19.35 8.04
C LEU A 136 13.70 -19.07 9.56
N ALA A 137 12.54 -18.66 10.06
CA ALA A 137 12.33 -18.65 11.50
C ALA A 137 12.32 -20.11 12.00
N ALA A 138 13.06 -20.40 13.07
CA ALA A 138 12.95 -21.69 13.73
C ALA A 138 11.54 -21.78 14.35
N ALA A 139 10.83 -22.85 14.03
CA ALA A 139 9.57 -23.19 14.70
C ALA A 139 9.82 -23.50 16.19
#